data_AF-A0A920VZH4-F1
#
_entry.id   AF-A0A920VZH4-F1
#
_cell.length_a   1.000
_cell.length_b   1.000
_cell.length_c   1.000
_cell.angle_alpha   90.00
_cell.angle_beta   90.00
_cell.angle_gamma   90.00
#
_symmetry.space_group_name_H-M   'P 1'
#
loop_
_entity.id
_entity.type
_entity.pdbx_description
1 polymer ?
#
loop_
_entity_poly.entity_id
_entity_poly.type
_entity_poly.pdbx_seq_one_letter_code
_entity_poly.pdbx_strand_id
1 'polypeptide(L)'
;MLDNNNEGWIPRSKLPAFGNAVNAACDALDGIEDGILQNPLACNFEPASIQCPAGVDNDSCFTPQQVSAVEKIWSGVKTSSGELVYPGLVPGGEAYPGSWDRWVTGGEPFTSLHWLGGEGFFRWFVFDDPEWDFTTFDFDADLTYALEKVGPAVDSDNPDLRALRDNDSKLIVYQVGAIPTFHLLPLLITLKMLWN
;
A
#
# COMPACT_ATOMS: atom_id res chain seq x y z
N MET A 1 -9.70 -2.59 6.49
CA MET A 1 -9.38 -3.98 6.91
C MET A 1 -8.78 -4.07 8.31
N LEU A 2 -8.75 -2.99 9.11
CA LEU A 2 -8.06 -2.95 10.40
C LEU A 2 -9.02 -2.97 11.59
N ASP A 3 -10.25 -3.43 11.38
CA ASP A 3 -11.22 -3.68 12.45
C ASP A 3 -11.56 -5.18 12.47
N ASN A 4 -11.87 -5.69 13.65
CA ASN A 4 -12.22 -7.10 13.85
C ASN A 4 -13.56 -7.50 13.21
N ASN A 5 -14.31 -6.53 12.66
CA ASN A 5 -15.62 -6.76 12.07
C ASN A 5 -15.55 -7.00 10.56
N ASN A 6 -14.37 -6.81 9.94
CA ASN A 6 -14.12 -7.07 8.53
C ASN A 6 -15.01 -6.30 7.55
N GLU A 7 -15.71 -5.25 7.99
CA GLU A 7 -16.67 -4.52 7.15
C GLU A 7 -15.97 -3.79 6.00
N GLY A 8 -14.72 -3.39 6.21
CA GLY A 8 -13.85 -2.78 5.20
C GLY A 8 -13.01 -3.79 4.40
N TRP A 9 -13.30 -5.09 4.46
CA TRP A 9 -12.67 -6.07 3.58
C TRP A 9 -13.29 -6.01 2.18
N ILE A 10 -12.44 -6.14 1.17
CA ILE A 10 -12.79 -6.02 -0.26
C ILE A 10 -12.71 -7.43 -0.86
N PRO A 11 -13.84 -8.08 -1.15
CA PRO A 11 -13.83 -9.37 -1.84
C PRO A 11 -13.18 -9.27 -3.21
N ARG A 12 -12.45 -10.32 -3.61
CA ARG A 12 -11.79 -10.37 -4.93
C ARG A 12 -12.75 -10.19 -6.10
N SER A 13 -14.00 -10.60 -5.93
CA SER A 13 -15.05 -10.44 -6.96
C SER A 13 -15.31 -8.98 -7.33
N LYS A 14 -14.99 -8.03 -6.44
CA LYS A 14 -15.14 -6.59 -6.68
C LYS A 14 -13.96 -5.94 -7.40
N LEU A 15 -12.78 -6.56 -7.38
CA LEU A 15 -11.55 -5.99 -7.93
C LEU A 15 -11.64 -5.67 -9.44
N PRO A 16 -12.29 -6.49 -10.29
CA PRO A 16 -12.47 -6.15 -11.70
C PRO A 16 -13.27 -4.85 -11.90
N ALA A 17 -14.38 -4.67 -11.19
CA ALA A 17 -15.18 -3.45 -11.29
C ALA A 17 -14.39 -2.22 -10.80
N PHE A 18 -13.63 -2.39 -9.72
CA PHE A 18 -12.79 -1.32 -9.18
C PHE A 18 -11.68 -0.91 -10.15
N GLY A 19 -10.87 -1.85 -10.63
CA GLY A 19 -9.80 -1.53 -11.58
C GLY A 19 -10.32 -0.98 -12.91
N ASN A 20 -11.47 -1.43 -13.39
CA ASN A 20 -12.11 -0.85 -14.57
C ASN A 20 -12.52 0.61 -14.34
N ALA A 21 -13.05 0.94 -13.15
CA ALA A 21 -13.42 2.30 -12.81
C ALA A 21 -12.20 3.23 -12.70
N VAL A 22 -11.10 2.73 -12.12
CA VAL A 22 -9.81 3.44 -12.06
C VAL A 22 -9.25 3.68 -13.46
N ASN A 23 -9.17 2.65 -14.30
CA ASN A 23 -8.69 2.77 -15.68
C ASN A 23 -9.54 3.75 -16.49
N ALA A 24 -10.88 3.67 -16.40
CA ALA A 24 -11.78 4.58 -17.11
C ALA A 24 -11.57 6.06 -16.73
N ALA A 25 -11.11 6.33 -15.51
CA ALA A 25 -10.82 7.69 -15.05
C ALA A 25 -9.41 8.17 -15.41
N CYS A 26 -8.44 7.26 -15.54
CA CYS A 26 -7.03 7.62 -15.43
C CYS A 26 -6.11 7.13 -16.55
N ASP A 27 -6.50 6.12 -17.34
CA ASP A 27 -5.68 5.53 -18.40
C ASP A 27 -5.25 6.58 -19.43
N ALA A 28 -6.21 7.28 -20.03
CA ALA A 28 -5.96 8.29 -21.07
C ALA A 28 -5.22 9.56 -20.59
N LEU A 29 -4.89 9.70 -19.29
CA LEU A 29 -4.21 10.90 -18.78
C LEU A 29 -2.78 11.06 -19.28
N ASP A 30 -2.14 9.97 -19.71
CA ASP A 30 -0.81 10.01 -20.33
C ASP A 30 -0.84 10.18 -21.86
N GLY A 31 -2.05 10.22 -22.45
CA GLY A 31 -2.28 10.37 -23.88
C GLY A 31 -2.43 9.06 -24.66
N ILE A 32 -2.40 7.90 -24.00
CA ILE A 32 -2.60 6.58 -24.58
C ILE A 32 -3.70 5.85 -23.79
N GLU A 33 -4.57 5.12 -24.48
CA GLU A 33 -5.60 4.26 -23.85
C GLU A 33 -5.20 2.80 -24.08
N ASP A 34 -4.41 2.25 -23.16
CA ASP A 34 -3.86 0.89 -23.23
C ASP A 34 -4.12 0.05 -21.97
N GLY A 35 -4.88 0.58 -21.02
CA GLY A 35 -5.19 -0.04 -19.74
C GLY A 35 -4.04 0.04 -18.72
N ILE A 36 -3.04 0.90 -18.96
CA ILE A 36 -1.86 1.07 -18.13
C ILE A 36 -1.73 2.53 -17.70
N LEU A 37 -1.77 2.77 -16.40
CA LEU A 37 -1.48 4.10 -15.86
C LEU A 37 0.04 4.36 -15.88
N GLN A 38 0.57 5.01 -16.92
CA GLN A 38 2.00 5.40 -16.96
C GLN A 38 2.34 6.41 -15.85
N ASN A 39 1.40 7.29 -15.50
CA ASN A 39 1.54 8.28 -14.44
C ASN A 39 0.41 8.16 -13.41
N PRO A 40 0.49 7.19 -12.49
CA PRO A 40 -0.57 6.96 -11.51
C PRO A 40 -0.71 8.13 -10.52
N LEU A 41 0.28 9.02 -10.41
CA LEU A 41 0.21 10.22 -9.55
C LEU A 41 -0.65 11.34 -10.15
N ALA A 42 -0.98 11.27 -11.44
CA ALA A 42 -1.92 12.21 -12.07
C ALA A 42 -3.38 11.77 -11.92
N CYS A 43 -3.60 10.52 -11.50
CA CYS A 43 -4.93 9.95 -11.33
C CYS A 43 -5.64 10.55 -10.11
N ASN A 44 -6.74 11.26 -10.34
CA ASN A 44 -7.59 11.84 -9.28
C ASN A 44 -8.88 11.03 -9.10
N PHE A 45 -8.80 9.70 -9.23
CA PHE A 45 -9.96 8.84 -9.02
C PHE A 45 -10.37 8.86 -7.54
N GLU A 46 -11.64 9.13 -7.28
CA GLU A 46 -12.21 9.15 -5.94
C GLU A 46 -12.94 7.82 -5.65
N PRO A 47 -12.54 7.02 -4.65
CA PRO A 47 -13.20 5.73 -4.35
C PRO A 47 -14.71 5.84 -4.09
N ALA A 48 -15.17 6.97 -3.56
CA ALA A 48 -16.58 7.26 -3.35
C ALA A 48 -17.41 7.27 -4.66
N SER A 49 -16.78 7.46 -5.82
CA SER A 49 -17.47 7.46 -7.12
C SER A 49 -18.10 6.11 -7.50
N ILE A 50 -17.62 5.01 -6.92
CA ILE A 50 -18.15 3.65 -7.12
C ILE A 50 -18.91 3.13 -5.89
N GLN A 51 -19.30 4.03 -4.98
CA GLN A 51 -20.05 3.61 -3.81
C GLN A 51 -21.42 3.03 -4.19
N CYS A 52 -21.80 1.93 -3.56
CA CYS A 52 -23.09 1.31 -3.76
C CYS A 52 -24.24 2.24 -3.30
N PRO A 53 -25.41 2.17 -3.96
CA PRO A 53 -26.65 2.72 -3.42
C PRO A 53 -26.96 2.13 -2.04
N ALA A 54 -27.72 2.88 -1.22
CA ALA A 54 -28.09 2.42 0.11
C ALA A 54 -28.80 1.05 0.08
N GLY A 55 -28.33 0.11 0.89
CA GLY A 55 -28.87 -1.25 0.97
C GLY A 55 -28.44 -2.18 -0.17
N VAL A 56 -27.54 -1.74 -1.05
CA VAL A 56 -26.97 -2.57 -2.12
C VAL A 56 -25.53 -2.95 -1.75
N ASP A 57 -25.21 -4.22 -1.95
CA ASP A 57 -23.84 -4.74 -1.90
C ASP A 57 -23.70 -5.83 -2.97
N ASN A 58 -22.94 -5.55 -4.02
CA ASN A 58 -22.67 -6.49 -5.09
C ASN A 58 -21.26 -6.26 -5.68
N ASP A 59 -20.90 -7.06 -6.68
CA ASP A 59 -19.55 -7.07 -7.26
C ASP A 59 -19.19 -5.83 -8.08
N SER A 60 -20.13 -4.90 -8.32
CA SER A 60 -19.92 -3.72 -9.16
C SER A 60 -19.64 -2.42 -8.40
N CYS A 61 -19.70 -2.43 -7.07
CA CYS A 61 -19.62 -1.22 -6.26
C CYS A 61 -19.04 -1.50 -4.86
N PHE A 62 -18.66 -0.43 -4.14
CA PHE A 62 -18.14 -0.52 -2.78
C PHE A 62 -19.13 -0.04 -1.71
N THR A 63 -19.20 -0.77 -0.60
CA THR A 63 -19.89 -0.27 0.60
C THR A 63 -19.15 0.97 1.16
N PRO A 64 -19.79 1.80 2.00
CA PRO A 64 -19.12 2.94 2.63
C PRO A 64 -17.83 2.55 3.37
N GLN A 65 -17.82 1.39 4.04
CA GLN A 65 -16.65 0.86 4.73
C GLN A 65 -15.54 0.42 3.78
N GLN A 66 -15.88 -0.15 2.61
CA GLN A 66 -14.92 -0.51 1.56
C GLN A 66 -14.32 0.75 0.93
N VAL A 67 -15.12 1.79 0.68
CA VAL A 67 -14.65 3.11 0.22
C VAL A 67 -13.62 3.67 1.21
N SER A 68 -13.99 3.75 2.49
CA SER A 68 -13.08 4.25 3.54
C SER A 68 -11.80 3.40 3.66
N ALA A 69 -11.89 2.09 3.44
CA ALA A 69 -10.72 1.22 3.43
C ALA A 69 -9.76 1.56 2.29
N VAL A 70 -10.25 1.80 1.07
CA VAL A 70 -9.43 2.20 -0.09
C VAL A 70 -8.77 3.56 0.17
N GLU A 71 -9.53 4.53 0.67
CA GLU A 71 -9.00 5.87 0.99
C GLU A 71 -7.84 5.80 2.00
N LYS A 72 -7.95 4.95 3.02
CA LYS A 72 -6.86 4.70 3.99
C LYS A 72 -5.66 4.03 3.33
N ILE A 73 -5.89 3.02 2.48
CA ILE A 73 -4.83 2.32 1.75
C ILE A 73 -4.04 3.28 0.83
N TRP A 74 -4.73 4.20 0.16
CA TRP A 74 -4.11 5.14 -0.77
C TRP A 74 -3.52 6.40 -0.12
N SER A 75 -4.01 6.81 1.05
CA SER A 75 -3.48 7.98 1.78
C SER A 75 -2.22 7.67 2.60
N GLY A 76 -1.99 6.39 2.91
CA GLY A 76 -0.85 5.94 3.72
C GLY A 76 -1.06 6.14 5.22
N VAL A 77 0.00 5.87 5.98
CA VAL A 77 -0.02 5.87 7.44
C VAL A 77 0.62 7.14 7.96
N LYS A 78 -0.04 7.79 8.93
CA LYS A 78 0.48 8.97 9.63
C LYS A 78 0.41 8.78 11.14
N THR A 79 1.34 9.38 11.87
CA THR A 79 1.32 9.46 13.34
C THR A 79 0.19 10.39 13.81
N SER A 80 -0.05 10.45 15.13
CA SER A 80 -1.03 11.37 15.71
C SER A 80 -0.69 12.85 15.48
N SER A 81 0.59 13.18 15.29
CA SER A 81 1.08 14.53 14.95
C SER A 81 0.94 14.88 13.47
N GLY A 82 0.54 13.92 12.62
CA GLY A 82 0.36 14.09 11.18
C GLY A 82 1.62 13.83 10.36
N GLU A 83 2.70 13.33 10.97
CA GLU A 83 3.92 12.92 10.27
C GLU A 83 3.65 11.67 9.44
N LEU A 84 4.16 11.64 8.20
CA LEU A 84 4.01 10.49 7.32
C LEU A 84 4.97 9.37 7.74
N VAL A 85 4.41 8.23 8.16
CA VAL A 85 5.17 7.02 8.51
C VAL A 85 5.50 6.23 7.25
N TYR A 86 4.48 5.96 6.44
CA TYR A 86 4.64 5.23 5.19
C TYR A 86 3.61 5.71 4.16
N PRO A 87 4.02 5.99 2.91
CA PRO A 87 3.11 6.46 1.88
C PRO A 87 2.13 5.36 1.44
N GLY A 88 0.97 5.77 0.91
CA GLY A 88 -0.06 4.83 0.46
C GLY A 88 0.26 4.15 -0.87
N LEU A 89 -0.59 3.19 -1.25
CA LEU A 89 -0.56 2.60 -2.59
C LEU A 89 -1.05 3.60 -3.64
N VAL A 90 -0.52 3.47 -4.86
CA VAL A 90 -0.97 4.26 -6.01
C VAL A 90 -2.00 3.49 -6.83
N PRO A 91 -2.91 4.17 -7.54
CA PRO A 91 -3.89 3.52 -8.41
C PRO A 91 -3.25 2.82 -9.60
N GLY A 92 -3.96 1.86 -10.19
CA GLY A 92 -3.58 1.14 -11.40
C GLY A 92 -3.16 -0.31 -11.17
N GLY A 93 -3.17 -0.79 -9.92
CA GLY A 93 -2.82 -2.18 -9.57
C GLY A 93 -4.02 -3.06 -9.21
N GLU A 94 -5.23 -2.51 -9.17
CA GLU A 94 -6.37 -3.09 -8.44
C GLU A 94 -6.89 -4.37 -9.08
N ALA A 95 -7.01 -4.40 -10.42
CA ALA A 95 -7.55 -5.53 -11.16
C ALA A 95 -6.47 -6.46 -11.75
N TYR A 96 -5.18 -6.15 -11.56
CA TYR A 96 -4.09 -6.97 -12.10
C TYR A 96 -3.99 -8.30 -11.33
N PRO A 97 -3.96 -9.47 -12.02
CA PRO A 97 -3.84 -10.76 -11.35
C PRO A 97 -2.53 -10.88 -10.56
N GLY A 98 -2.61 -11.32 -9.29
CA GLY A 98 -1.47 -11.42 -8.40
C GLY A 98 -1.06 -10.10 -7.74
N SER A 99 -1.83 -9.03 -7.95
CA SER A 99 -1.65 -7.70 -7.34
C SER A 99 -2.52 -7.59 -6.09
N TRP A 100 -3.60 -6.81 -6.10
CA TRP A 100 -4.45 -6.58 -4.94
C TRP A 100 -5.07 -7.87 -4.38
N ASP A 101 -5.48 -8.79 -5.24
CA ASP A 101 -6.05 -10.08 -4.88
C ASP A 101 -5.11 -10.90 -3.97
N ARG A 102 -3.80 -10.74 -4.15
CA ARG A 102 -2.76 -11.45 -3.39
C ARG A 102 -2.19 -10.61 -2.24
N TRP A 103 -1.85 -9.35 -2.51
CA TRP A 103 -1.07 -8.52 -1.60
C TRP A 103 -1.94 -7.68 -0.65
N VAL A 104 -3.11 -7.23 -1.12
CA VAL A 104 -3.95 -6.27 -0.37
C VAL A 104 -5.14 -6.97 0.26
N THR A 105 -5.99 -7.63 -0.55
CA THR A 105 -7.27 -8.19 -0.10
C THR A 105 -7.15 -9.60 0.44
N GLY A 106 -6.24 -10.41 -0.10
CA GLY A 106 -6.21 -11.85 0.18
C GLY A 106 -7.43 -12.57 -0.38
N GLY A 107 -7.56 -13.86 -0.04
CA GLY A 107 -8.72 -14.68 -0.41
C GLY A 107 -9.89 -14.51 0.55
N GLU A 108 -9.56 -14.24 1.81
CA GLU A 108 -10.43 -13.98 2.95
C GLU A 108 -9.84 -12.84 3.80
N PRO A 109 -10.60 -12.24 4.74
CA PRO A 109 -10.03 -11.29 5.69
C PRO A 109 -8.77 -11.84 6.36
N PHE A 110 -7.76 -10.99 6.54
CA PHE A 110 -6.49 -11.37 7.20
C PHE A 110 -5.74 -12.52 6.51
N THR A 111 -5.78 -12.60 5.18
CA THR A 111 -5.00 -13.60 4.42
C THR A 111 -4.15 -12.99 3.31
N SER A 112 -4.10 -11.67 3.21
CA SER A 112 -3.26 -10.98 2.22
C SER A 112 -1.78 -11.08 2.60
N LEU A 113 -0.88 -10.99 1.62
CA LEU A 113 0.55 -11.03 1.91
C LEU A 113 1.04 -9.82 2.71
N HIS A 114 0.44 -8.64 2.57
CA HIS A 114 0.74 -7.51 3.46
C HIS A 114 0.34 -7.80 4.90
N TRP A 115 -0.83 -8.40 5.12
CA TRP A 115 -1.25 -8.78 6.46
C TRP A 115 -0.33 -9.86 7.04
N LEU A 116 -0.09 -10.95 6.32
CA LEU A 116 0.77 -12.05 6.78
C LEU A 116 2.19 -11.58 7.09
N GLY A 117 2.73 -10.70 6.25
CA GLY A 117 4.05 -10.11 6.43
C GLY A 117 4.10 -9.18 7.64
N GLY A 118 3.17 -8.24 7.75
CA GLY A 118 3.11 -7.29 8.87
C GLY A 118 2.88 -7.99 10.20
N GLU A 119 1.84 -8.83 10.28
CA GLU A 119 1.48 -9.59 11.48
C GLU A 119 2.63 -10.47 11.96
N GLY A 120 3.22 -11.24 11.04
CA GLY A 120 4.35 -12.10 11.36
C GLY A 120 5.58 -11.31 11.78
N PHE A 121 5.86 -10.19 11.12
CA PHE A 121 6.99 -9.33 11.47
C PHE A 121 6.84 -8.77 12.89
N PHE A 122 5.68 -8.20 13.22
CA PHE A 122 5.47 -7.61 14.54
C PHE A 122 5.45 -8.67 15.65
N ARG A 123 4.77 -9.80 15.47
CA ARG A 123 4.75 -10.90 16.46
C ARG A 123 6.15 -11.44 16.75
N TRP A 124 6.92 -11.75 15.70
CA TRP A 124 8.12 -12.58 15.84
C TRP A 124 9.44 -11.81 15.84
N PHE A 125 9.50 -10.61 15.25
CA PHE A 125 10.74 -9.81 15.18
C PHE A 125 10.68 -8.61 16.11
N VAL A 126 9.51 -7.98 16.25
CA VAL A 126 9.35 -6.76 17.06
C VAL A 126 9.00 -7.11 18.50
N PHE A 127 7.91 -7.84 18.77
CA PHE A 127 7.42 -8.02 20.13
C PHE A 127 7.88 -9.32 20.81
N ASP A 128 8.36 -10.30 20.03
CA ASP A 128 8.63 -11.66 20.52
C ASP A 128 7.43 -12.29 21.25
N ASP A 129 6.22 -11.94 20.80
CA ASP A 129 4.96 -12.34 21.42
C ASP A 129 4.06 -13.07 20.42
N PRO A 130 3.89 -14.41 20.54
CA PRO A 130 3.01 -15.16 19.67
C PRO A 130 1.54 -14.80 19.86
N GLU A 131 1.12 -14.20 20.97
CA GLU A 131 -0.28 -13.85 21.20
C GLU A 131 -0.56 -12.36 20.96
N TRP A 132 0.42 -11.61 20.43
CA TRP A 132 0.24 -10.20 20.10
C TRP A 132 -0.88 -9.99 19.07
N ASP A 133 -1.65 -8.92 19.28
CA ASP A 133 -2.82 -8.55 18.50
C ASP A 133 -2.56 -7.21 17.79
N PHE A 134 -2.56 -7.20 16.46
CA PHE A 134 -2.32 -5.99 15.67
C PHE A 134 -3.30 -4.85 15.93
N THR A 135 -4.50 -5.13 16.44
CA THR A 135 -5.47 -4.07 16.75
C THR A 135 -5.04 -3.23 17.93
N THR A 136 -4.03 -3.68 18.68
CA THR A 136 -3.44 -2.96 19.81
C THR A 136 -2.25 -2.09 19.44
N PHE A 137 -1.81 -2.10 18.18
CA PHE A 137 -0.63 -1.35 17.74
C PHE A 137 -0.79 0.17 17.92
N ASP A 138 0.12 0.78 18.66
CA ASP A 138 0.20 2.22 18.87
C ASP A 138 1.26 2.85 17.95
N PHE A 139 0.83 3.63 16.97
CA PHE A 139 1.71 4.27 16.00
C PHE A 139 2.69 5.29 16.60
N ASP A 140 2.47 5.78 17.82
CA ASP A 140 3.39 6.71 18.47
C ASP A 140 4.43 5.96 19.32
N ALA A 141 4.01 4.94 20.08
CA ALA A 141 4.88 4.19 20.98
C ALA A 141 5.54 2.97 20.32
N ASP A 142 4.75 2.10 19.70
CA ASP A 142 5.23 0.83 19.17
C ASP A 142 6.07 1.00 17.91
N LEU A 143 5.76 2.01 17.09
CA LEU A 143 6.59 2.36 15.93
C LEU A 143 8.01 2.76 16.37
N THR A 144 8.12 3.61 17.40
CA THR A 144 9.43 4.02 17.94
C THR A 144 10.20 2.81 18.45
N TYR A 145 9.55 1.95 19.23
CA TYR A 145 10.15 0.72 19.72
C TYR A 145 10.63 -0.21 18.60
N ALA A 146 9.82 -0.39 17.55
CA ALA A 146 10.18 -1.21 16.40
C ALA A 146 11.41 -0.66 15.66
N LEU A 147 11.42 0.65 15.37
CA LEU A 147 12.54 1.31 14.71
C LEU A 147 13.84 1.17 15.50
N GLU A 148 13.79 1.30 16.83
CA GLU A 148 14.97 1.14 17.69
C GLU A 148 15.45 -0.32 17.75
N LYS A 149 14.52 -1.28 17.84
CA LYS A 149 14.85 -2.70 18.04
C LYS A 149 15.39 -3.36 16.77
N VAL A 150 14.69 -3.18 15.65
CA VAL A 150 14.97 -3.92 14.41
C VAL A 150 15.46 -3.05 13.27
N GLY A 151 15.14 -1.75 13.26
CA GLY A 151 15.49 -0.80 12.19
C GLY A 151 16.96 -0.89 11.75
N PRO A 152 17.96 -0.81 12.65
CA PRO A 152 19.37 -0.90 12.28
C PRO A 152 19.79 -2.17 11.53
N ALA A 153 19.02 -3.25 11.63
CA ALA A 153 19.31 -4.53 10.99
C ALA A 153 18.54 -4.74 9.67
N VAL A 154 17.37 -4.11 9.50
CA VAL A 154 16.45 -4.40 8.38
C VAL A 154 16.21 -3.22 7.46
N ASP A 155 16.37 -1.98 7.94
CA ASP A 155 16.14 -0.79 7.14
C ASP A 155 17.30 -0.59 6.14
N SER A 156 16.92 -0.36 4.89
CA SER A 156 17.84 -0.13 3.77
C SER A 156 17.69 1.32 3.27
N ASP A 157 17.72 2.27 4.20
CA ASP A 157 17.35 3.67 3.99
C ASP A 157 18.54 4.65 4.01
N ASN A 158 19.77 4.17 4.25
CA ASN A 158 20.97 5.01 4.21
C ASN A 158 21.21 5.56 2.79
N PRO A 159 21.16 6.89 2.58
CA PRO A 159 21.32 7.49 1.26
C PRO A 159 22.79 7.67 0.85
N ASP A 160 23.78 7.35 1.70
CA ASP A 160 25.19 7.57 1.39
C ASP A 160 25.74 6.54 0.40
N LEU A 161 25.74 6.89 -0.89
CA LEU A 161 26.30 6.09 -1.97
C LEU A 161 27.75 6.45 -2.33
N ARG A 162 28.45 7.26 -1.53
CA ARG A 162 29.83 7.71 -1.86
C ARG A 162 30.79 6.54 -2.04
N ALA A 163 30.73 5.52 -1.18
CA ALA A 163 31.58 4.35 -1.32
C ALA A 163 31.33 3.59 -2.65
N LEU A 164 30.09 3.55 -3.12
CA LEU A 164 29.73 2.90 -4.38
C LEU A 164 30.28 3.71 -5.56
N ARG A 165 30.13 5.04 -5.51
CA ARG A 165 30.70 5.98 -6.49
C ARG A 165 32.23 5.90 -6.54
N ASP A 166 32.90 5.94 -5.40
CA ASP A 166 34.36 6.02 -5.30
C ASP A 166 35.05 4.72 -5.74
N ASN A 167 34.29 3.62 -5.84
CA ASN A 167 34.73 2.34 -6.41
C ASN A 167 34.25 2.12 -7.86
N ASP A 168 33.88 3.17 -8.59
CA ASP A 168 33.41 3.13 -9.99
C ASP A 168 32.22 2.18 -10.24
N SER A 169 31.47 1.83 -9.19
CA SER A 169 30.32 0.92 -9.28
C SER A 169 29.10 1.64 -9.84
N LYS A 170 28.18 0.88 -10.45
CA LYS A 170 26.92 1.38 -11.00
C LYS A 170 25.75 0.65 -10.35
N LEU A 171 24.71 1.39 -10.01
CA LEU A 171 23.46 0.88 -9.47
C LEU A 171 22.31 1.27 -10.39
N ILE A 172 21.52 0.28 -10.80
CA ILE A 172 20.27 0.49 -11.53
C ILE A 172 19.16 -0.09 -10.67
N VAL A 173 18.20 0.75 -10.27
CA VAL A 173 16.99 0.35 -9.55
C VAL A 173 15.81 0.60 -10.46
N TYR A 174 14.96 -0.40 -10.63
CA TYR A 174 13.72 -0.29 -11.39
C TYR A 174 12.56 -0.86 -10.57
N GLN A 175 11.39 -0.26 -10.73
CA GLN A 175 10.17 -0.72 -10.10
C GLN A 175 8.99 -0.51 -11.03
N VAL A 176 8.05 -1.45 -11.01
CA VAL A 176 6.82 -1.38 -11.79
C VAL A 176 5.75 -0.71 -10.94
N GLY A 177 5.18 0.41 -11.42
CA GLY A 177 4.31 1.28 -10.62
C GLY A 177 3.00 0.64 -10.14
N ALA A 178 2.48 -0.37 -10.87
CA ALA A 178 1.20 -1.02 -10.58
C ALA A 178 1.29 -2.22 -9.62
N ILE A 179 2.50 -2.58 -9.13
CA ILE A 179 2.66 -3.76 -8.27
C ILE A 179 2.71 -3.33 -6.80
N PRO A 180 1.76 -3.77 -5.95
CA PRO A 180 1.70 -3.38 -4.54
C PRO A 180 2.78 -4.04 -3.66
N THR A 181 3.56 -4.98 -4.19
CA THR A 181 4.63 -5.73 -3.47
C THR A 181 5.63 -4.80 -2.78
N PHE A 182 6.00 -3.74 -3.48
CA PHE A 182 6.84 -2.66 -3.01
C PHE A 182 6.14 -1.39 -3.48
N HIS A 183 5.95 -0.43 -2.59
CA HIS A 183 5.21 0.78 -2.95
C HIS A 183 6.09 1.63 -3.89
N LEU A 184 5.50 2.28 -4.89
CA LEU A 184 6.23 3.16 -5.80
C LEU A 184 6.78 4.40 -5.07
N LEU A 185 6.00 4.92 -4.11
CA LEU A 185 6.28 6.17 -3.41
C LEU A 185 7.56 6.13 -2.54
N PRO A 186 7.84 5.08 -1.74
CA PRO A 186 9.10 4.96 -1.01
C PRO A 186 10.33 5.04 -1.93
N LEU A 187 10.32 4.37 -3.08
CA LEU A 187 11.44 4.46 -4.03
C LEU A 187 11.65 5.91 -4.52
N LEU A 188 10.58 6.62 -4.87
CA LEU A 188 10.68 8.02 -5.29
C LEU A 188 11.20 8.93 -4.17
N ILE A 189 10.79 8.69 -2.93
CA ILE A 189 11.27 9.42 -1.74
C ILE A 189 12.77 9.14 -1.52
N THR A 190 13.19 7.87 -1.52
CA THR A 190 14.60 7.48 -1.36
C THR A 190 15.46 8.05 -2.48
N LEU A 191 15.01 7.95 -3.73
CA LEU A 191 15.70 8.57 -4.85
C LEU A 191 15.88 10.05 -4.58
N LYS A 192 14.84 10.81 -4.22
CA LYS A 192 14.97 12.24 -3.90
C LYS A 192 16.00 12.56 -2.82
N MET A 193 16.17 11.68 -1.82
CA MET A 193 17.23 11.83 -0.81
C MET A 193 18.64 11.66 -1.38
N LEU A 194 18.84 10.80 -2.38
CA LEU A 194 20.15 10.60 -3.04
C LEU A 194 20.62 11.80 -3.86
N TRP A 195 19.70 12.67 -4.29
CA TRP A 195 20.01 13.85 -5.12
C TRP A 195 20.21 15.14 -4.30
N ASN A 196 19.99 15.11 -2.98
CA ASN A 196 20.23 16.22 -2.05
C ASN A 196 21.56 16.05 -1.32
#